data_AF-A0A838AGR0-F1
#
_entry.id   AF-A0A838AGR0-F1
#
_cell.length_a   1.000
_cell.length_b   1.000
_cell.length_c   1.000
_cell.angle_alpha   90.00
_cell.angle_beta   90.00
_cell.angle_gamma   90.00
#
_symmetry.space_group_name_H-M   'P 1'
#
loop_
_entity.id
_entity.type
_entity.pdbx_description
1 polymer ?
#
loop_
_entity_poly.entity_id
_entity_poly.type
_entity_poly.pdbx_seq_one_letter_code
_entity_poly.pdbx_strand_id
1 'polypeptide(L)' 'MNGSEASVGAWAAIDGDCPIEYVVCRDEVEFRFGGREGFELFVTEQGLHRLADISAEALTAMREKTWHT' A
#
# COMPACT_ATOMS: atom_id res chain seq x y z
N MET A 1 19.86 21.15 -21.76
CA MET A 1 20.20 19.73 -21.51
C MET A 1 18.88 18.98 -21.41
N ASN A 2 18.51 18.19 -22.43
CA ASN A 2 17.34 17.30 -22.37
C ASN A 2 17.88 15.90 -22.03
N GLY A 3 17.85 15.53 -20.75
CA GLY A 3 18.08 14.17 -20.30
C GLY A 3 16.73 13.53 -20.00
N SER A 4 16.39 12.45 -20.68
CA SER A 4 15.29 11.58 -20.31
C SER A 4 15.64 10.92 -18.97
N GLU A 5 15.07 11.42 -17.88
CA GLU A 5 15.16 10.79 -16.56
C GLU A 5 14.28 9.54 -16.55
N ALA A 6 14.88 8.36 -16.73
CA ALA A 6 14.21 7.12 -16.40
C ALA A 6 14.27 6.94 -14.87
N SER A 7 13.12 6.98 -14.19
CA SER A 7 13.00 6.55 -12.79
C SER A 7 12.59 5.07 -12.75
N VAL A 8 13.30 4.29 -11.92
CA VAL A 8 12.97 2.88 -11.68
C VAL A 8 12.47 2.78 -10.24
N GLY A 9 11.24 2.30 -10.08
CA GLY A 9 10.63 1.99 -8.78
C GLY A 9 10.52 0.48 -8.58
N ALA A 10 10.58 0.04 -7.33
CA ALA A 10 10.22 -1.33 -6.95
C ALA A 10 8.71 -1.38 -6.69
N TRP A 11 8.05 -2.38 -7.26
CA TRP A 11 6.61 -2.60 -7.07
C TRP A 11 6.39 -3.93 -6.37
N ALA A 12 5.50 -3.95 -5.38
CA ALA A 12 4.99 -5.17 -4.76
C ALA A 12 3.53 -5.38 -5.20
N ALA A 13 3.19 -6.60 -5.57
CA ALA A 13 1.82 -7.00 -5.85
C ALA A 13 1.26 -7.74 -4.62
N ILE A 14 0.08 -7.34 -4.16
CA ILE A 14 -0.66 -8.00 -3.08
C ILE A 14 -1.90 -8.62 -3.73
N ASP A 15 -1.97 -9.95 -3.73
CA ASP A 15 -3.17 -10.68 -4.15
C ASP A 15 -4.03 -11.10 -2.95
N GLY A 16 -5.14 -11.79 -3.21
CA GLY A 16 -6.09 -12.19 -2.16
C GLY A 16 -5.56 -13.25 -1.19
N ASP A 17 -4.49 -13.96 -1.55
CA ASP A 17 -3.91 -15.03 -0.73
C ASP A 17 -2.64 -14.57 0.00
N CYS A 18 -2.19 -13.33 -0.25
CA CYS A 18 -1.05 -12.73 0.43
C CYS A 18 -1.32 -12.61 1.94
N PRO A 19 -0.51 -13.24 2.82
CA PRO A 19 -0.63 -13.05 4.26
C PRO A 19 -0.31 -11.60 4.62
N ILE A 20 -1.17 -10.98 5.44
CA ILE A 20 -0.95 -9.63 5.97
C ILE A 20 -1.08 -9.70 7.49
N GLU A 21 0.01 -9.38 8.18
CA GLU A 21 0.07 -9.28 9.63
C GLU A 21 0.34 -7.83 10.02
N TYR A 22 -0.04 -7.45 11.25
CA TYR A 22 0.28 -6.13 11.77
C TYR A 22 0.70 -6.16 13.24
N VAL A 23 1.52 -5.21 13.64
CA VAL A 23 1.86 -4.92 15.03
C VAL A 23 1.64 -3.43 15.28
N VAL A 24 1.06 -3.09 16.43
CA VAL A 24 0.88 -1.70 16.88
C VAL A 24 1.97 -1.36 17.89
N CYS A 25 2.70 -0.27 17.66
CA CYS A 25 3.67 0.27 18.59
C CYS A 25 3.38 1.75 18.81
N ARG A 26 2.84 2.09 19.98
CA ARG A 26 2.41 3.47 20.33
C ARG A 26 1.41 4.01 19.29
N ASP A 27 1.83 4.99 18.49
CA ASP A 27 1.07 5.73 17.49
C ASP A 27 1.37 5.26 16.05
N GLU A 28 2.08 4.14 15.91
CA GLU A 28 2.51 3.59 14.63
C GLU A 28 2.03 2.14 14.47
N VAL A 29 1.81 1.74 13.23
CA VAL A 29 1.51 0.37 12.81
C VAL A 29 2.57 -0.09 11.81
N GLU A 30 3.11 -1.27 12.07
CA GLU A 30 3.96 -2.01 11.13
C GLU A 30 3.12 -3.12 10.50
N PHE A 31 2.94 -3.10 9.19
CA PHE A 31 2.39 -4.20 8.42
C PHE A 31 3.50 -5.07 7.85
N ARG A 32 3.30 -6.39 7.88
CA ARG A 32 4.13 -7.36 7.17
C ARG A 32 3.28 -8.10 6.15
N PHE A 33 3.67 -7.97 4.88
CA PHE A 33 3.05 -8.67 3.75
C PHE A 33 3.89 -9.90 3.41
N GLY A 34 3.30 -11.00 2.95
CA GLY A 34 4.02 -12.11 2.32
C GLY A 34 4.85 -13.02 3.25
N GLY A 35 4.70 -12.92 4.58
CA GLY A 35 5.42 -13.77 5.53
C GLY A 35 6.93 -13.47 5.60
N ARG A 36 7.80 -14.50 5.57
CA ARG A 36 9.24 -14.37 5.84
C ARG A 36 10.04 -13.62 4.77
N GLU A 37 9.61 -13.66 3.51
CA GLU A 37 10.31 -13.02 2.38
C GLU A 37 9.52 -11.87 1.74
N GLY A 38 8.47 -11.39 2.41
CA GLY A 38 7.73 -10.25 1.88
C GLY A 38 8.33 -8.92 2.33
N PHE A 39 7.48 -7.91 2.49
CA PHE A 39 7.91 -6.55 2.77
C PHE A 39 7.15 -5.95 3.94
N GLU A 40 7.74 -4.91 4.53
CA GLU A 40 7.19 -4.20 5.67
C GLU A 40 6.76 -2.78 5.29
N LEU A 41 5.64 -2.33 5.83
CA LEU A 41 5.13 -0.98 5.66
C LEU A 41 4.86 -0.38 7.05
N PHE A 42 5.53 0.75 7.33
CA PHE A 42 5.30 1.53 8.53
C PHE A 42 4.37 2.71 8.23
N VAL A 43 3.35 2.91 9.06
CA VAL A 43 2.42 4.04 8.97
C VAL A 43 2.08 4.56 10.36
N THR A 44 1.93 5.87 10.50
CA THR A 44 1.34 6.48 11.69
C THR A 44 -0.18 6.25 11.72
N GLU A 45 -0.84 6.49 12.85
CA GLU A 45 -2.31 6.44 12.94
C GLU A 45 -3.00 7.31 11.87
N GLN A 46 -2.55 8.56 11.71
CA GLN A 46 -3.09 9.47 10.68
C GLN A 46 -2.83 8.94 9.26
N GLY A 47 -1.64 8.40 9.02
CA GLY A 47 -1.28 7.79 7.73
C GLY A 47 -2.14 6.58 7.42
N LEU A 48 -2.40 5.72 8.41
CA LEU A 48 -3.25 4.55 8.30
C LEU A 48 -4.70 4.94 8.02
N HIS A 49 -5.23 5.95 8.71
CA HIS A 49 -6.59 6.44 8.45
C HIS A 49 -6.73 6.89 6.99
N ARG A 50 -5.78 7.70 6.51
CA ARG A 50 -5.77 8.16 5.11
C ARG A 50 -5.61 7.01 4.11
N LEU A 51 -4.77 6.02 4.42
CA LEU A 51 -4.56 4.84 3.59
C LEU A 51 -5.85 4.01 3.50
N ALA A 52 -6.56 3.84 4.60
CA ALA A 52 -7.84 3.12 4.63
C ALA A 52 -8.90 3.83 3.78
N ASP A 53 -9.02 5.16 3.92
CA ASP A 53 -9.98 5.97 3.17
C ASP A 53 -9.75 5.85 1.66
N ILE A 54 -8.52 6.11 1.19
CA ILE A 54 -8.21 6.05 -0.25
C ILE A 54 -8.31 4.62 -0.79
N SER A 55 -8.02 3.60 0.03
CA SER A 55 -8.16 2.19 -0.36
C SER A 55 -9.63 1.80 -0.54
N ALA A 56 -10.52 2.32 0.31
CA ALA A 56 -11.96 2.10 0.19
C ALA A 56 -12.54 2.80 -1.07
N GLU A 57 -12.08 4.02 -1.36
CA GLU A 57 -12.40 4.73 -2.60
C GLU A 57 -11.94 3.95 -3.84
N ALA A 58 -10.67 3.51 -3.85
CA ALA A 58 -10.10 2.72 -4.93
C ALA A 58 -10.86 1.40 -5.15
N LEU A 59 -11.23 0.69 -4.07
CA LEU A 59 -12.00 -0.54 -4.16
C LEU A 59 -13.40 -0.31 -4.76
N THR A 60 -14.04 0.82 -4.43
CA THR A 60 -15.31 1.21 -5.03
C THR A 60 -15.16 1.46 -6.53
N ALA A 61 -14.15 2.23 -6.93
CA ALA A 61 -13.84 2.49 -8.32
C ALA A 61 -13.54 1.22 -9.12
N MET A 62 -12.79 0.27 -8.53
CA MET A 62 -12.53 -1.04 -9.15
C MET A 62 -13.82 -1.82 -9.42
N ARG A 63 -14.77 -1.80 -8.48
CA ARG A 63 -16.07 -2.48 -8.64
C ARG A 63 -16.92 -1.84 -9.73
N GLU A 64 -16.86 -0.53 -9.84
CA GLU A 64 -17.56 0.25 -10.86
C GLU A 64 -16.85 0.22 -12.22
N LYS A 65 -15.62 -0.31 -12.28
CA LYS A 65 -14.71 -0.28 -13.45
C LYS A 65 -14.43 1.15 -13.92
N THR A 66 -14.40 2.07 -12.97
CA THR A 66 -14.09 3.48 -13.22
C THR A 66 -12.59 3.69 -13.07
N TRP A 67 -11.97 4.31 -14.07
CA TRP A 67 -10.58 4.76 -13.97
C TRP A 67 -10.53 6.09 -13.23
N HIS A 68 -9.74 6.17 -12.16
CA HIS A 68 -9.38 7.43 -11.53
C HIS A 68 -7.89 7.71 -11.75
N THR A 69 -7.60 8.94 -12.17
CA THR A 69 -6.25 9.49 -12.38
C THR A 69 -5.95 10.54 -11.33
#